data_AF-A0A554JDZ4-F1
#
_entry.id   AF-A0A554JDZ4-F1
#
_cell.length_a   1.000
_cell.length_b   1.000
_cell.length_c   1.000
_cell.angle_alpha   90.00
_cell.angle_beta   90.00
_cell.angle_gamma   90.00
#
_symmetry.space_group_name_H-M   'P 1'
#
loop_
_entity.id
_entity.type
_entity.pdbx_description
1 polymer ?
#
loop_
_entity_poly.entity_id
_entity_poly.type
_entity_poly.pdbx_seq_one_letter_code
_entity_poly.pdbx_strand_id
1 'polypeptide(L)'
;MRVLNYAKWENFENIINKAKIACQNSGQSVENHFPEVRKMVLIGHSANSNARYIEDYNLTKYACYLITQNGDPHNPTIAQAQTYFAIQTHRQEVSDSNNVEMQRIQYYDRLKISRQQLNKTAEKGGVTNPDHLQSLGIIGLYGQSPVELKVTKNLGQDDLYDRIDRVELAANNFITTQTEEIVTRKGITGQGRINETHLKVGQKTRKTILELGGTPPELLPTVEHIDKVKQRQIGPPPVVNQLENPE
;
A
#
# COMPACT_ATOMS: atom_id res chain seq x y z
N MET A 1 -7.51 -23.90 9.44
CA MET A 1 -6.81 -24.09 10.73
C MET A 1 -5.37 -23.61 10.74
N ARG A 2 -4.45 -24.25 10.00
CA ARG A 2 -3.00 -23.91 10.04
C ARG A 2 -2.66 -22.47 9.64
N VAL A 3 -3.49 -21.83 8.80
CA VAL A 3 -3.24 -20.45 8.33
C VAL A 3 -3.58 -19.40 9.40
N LEU A 4 -4.58 -19.67 10.25
CA LEU A 4 -5.03 -18.75 11.30
C LEU A 4 -4.61 -19.21 12.70
N ASN A 5 -3.73 -20.22 12.82
CA ASN A 5 -3.14 -20.69 14.09
C ASN A 5 -4.10 -21.00 15.25
N TYR A 6 -5.34 -21.41 14.98
CA TYR A 6 -6.23 -21.91 16.04
C TYR A 6 -5.86 -23.34 16.45
N ALA A 7 -5.68 -23.57 17.75
CA ALA A 7 -5.26 -24.85 18.32
C ALA A 7 -6.36 -25.94 18.32
N LYS A 8 -7.64 -25.54 18.38
CA LYS A 8 -8.81 -26.44 18.45
C LYS A 8 -9.90 -26.02 17.46
N TRP A 9 -10.68 -26.99 16.99
CA TRP A 9 -11.75 -26.77 15.99
C TRP A 9 -12.91 -26.01 16.58
N GLU A 10 -13.29 -26.33 17.82
CA GLU A 10 -14.42 -25.67 18.49
C GLU A 10 -14.19 -24.15 18.61
N ASN A 11 -12.94 -23.72 18.85
CA ASN A 11 -12.59 -22.30 18.94
C ASN A 11 -12.74 -21.58 17.58
N PHE A 12 -12.40 -22.27 16.49
CA PHE A 12 -12.51 -21.71 15.14
C PHE A 12 -13.97 -21.71 14.66
N GLU A 13 -14.73 -22.76 14.97
CA GLU A 13 -16.16 -22.89 14.69
C GLU A 13 -16.97 -21.75 15.35
N ASN A 14 -16.64 -21.40 16.60
CA ASN A 14 -17.26 -20.26 17.28
C ASN A 14 -17.06 -18.94 16.50
N ILE A 15 -15.89 -18.74 15.92
CA ILE A 15 -15.59 -17.54 15.10
C ILE A 15 -16.38 -17.58 13.79
N ILE A 16 -16.50 -18.74 13.15
CA ILE A 16 -17.35 -18.91 11.96
C ILE A 16 -18.79 -18.53 12.30
N ASN A 17 -19.32 -18.99 13.44
CA ASN A 17 -20.68 -18.67 13.85
C ASN A 17 -20.87 -17.16 14.10
N LYS A 18 -19.91 -16.50 14.76
CA LYS A 18 -19.93 -15.02 14.90
C LYS A 18 -19.91 -14.32 13.54
N ALA A 19 -19.10 -14.82 12.59
CA ALA A 19 -19.02 -14.27 11.24
C ALA A 19 -20.31 -14.50 10.43
N LYS A 20 -20.98 -15.64 10.58
CA LYS A 20 -22.32 -15.90 9.99
C LYS A 20 -23.35 -14.88 10.52
N ILE A 21 -23.35 -14.61 11.83
CA ILE A 21 -24.23 -13.60 12.45
C ILE A 21 -23.92 -12.20 11.89
N ALA A 22 -22.65 -11.81 11.80
CA ALA A 22 -22.26 -10.51 11.23
C ALA A 22 -22.67 -10.37 9.76
N CYS A 23 -22.53 -11.44 8.97
CA CYS A 23 -22.96 -11.51 7.58
C CYS A 23 -24.46 -11.27 7.45
N GLN A 24 -25.26 -11.98 8.24
CA GLN A 24 -26.72 -11.84 8.27
C GLN A 24 -27.15 -10.43 8.69
N ASN A 25 -26.55 -9.89 9.76
CA ASN A 25 -26.86 -8.55 10.26
C ASN A 25 -26.45 -7.43 9.29
N SER A 26 -25.50 -7.72 8.39
CA SER A 26 -25.09 -6.82 7.30
C SER A 26 -25.99 -6.96 6.05
N GLY A 27 -27.09 -7.71 6.14
CA GLY A 27 -28.05 -7.92 5.04
C GLY A 27 -27.56 -8.88 3.95
N GLN A 28 -26.50 -9.65 4.19
CA GLN A 28 -25.95 -10.61 3.24
C GLN A 28 -26.47 -12.04 3.50
N SER A 29 -26.59 -12.84 2.44
CA SER A 29 -27.01 -14.25 2.56
C SER A 29 -25.88 -15.12 3.10
N VAL A 30 -26.10 -15.74 4.27
CA VAL A 30 -25.12 -16.65 4.90
C VAL A 30 -24.83 -17.85 4.00
N GLU A 31 -25.84 -18.43 3.34
CA GLU A 31 -25.69 -19.59 2.46
C GLU A 31 -24.77 -19.31 1.27
N ASN A 32 -24.80 -18.08 0.75
CA ASN A 32 -23.94 -17.67 -0.37
C ASN A 32 -22.47 -17.50 0.04
N HIS A 33 -22.22 -17.15 1.31
CA HIS A 33 -20.89 -16.80 1.78
C HIS A 33 -20.21 -17.91 2.59
N PHE A 34 -21.00 -18.76 3.23
CA PHE A 34 -20.59 -19.88 4.09
C PHE A 34 -21.26 -21.20 3.65
N PRO A 35 -21.15 -21.63 2.37
CA PRO A 35 -21.73 -22.89 1.94
C PRO A 35 -21.06 -24.07 2.67
N GLU A 36 -21.88 -24.86 3.35
CA GLU A 36 -21.47 -26.08 4.05
C GLU A 36 -21.14 -27.19 3.06
N VAL A 37 -19.95 -27.77 3.19
CA VAL A 37 -19.52 -28.96 2.47
C VAL A 37 -19.19 -30.03 3.51
N ARG A 38 -19.83 -31.20 3.42
CA ARG A 38 -19.53 -32.29 4.34
C ARG A 38 -18.37 -33.11 3.81
N LYS A 39 -17.30 -33.25 4.60
CA LYS A 39 -16.20 -34.15 4.29
C LYS A 39 -16.28 -35.40 5.16
N MET A 40 -16.39 -36.57 4.54
CA MET A 40 -16.36 -37.86 5.24
C MET A 40 -14.91 -38.19 5.61
N VAL A 41 -14.66 -38.51 6.88
CA VAL A 41 -13.34 -38.97 7.34
C VAL A 41 -13.49 -40.31 8.04
N LEU A 42 -12.72 -41.30 7.58
CA LEU A 42 -12.64 -42.62 8.20
C LEU A 42 -11.69 -42.55 9.40
N ILE A 43 -12.13 -43.02 10.57
CA ILE A 43 -11.28 -43.13 11.75
C ILE A 43 -11.23 -44.61 12.16
N GLY A 44 -10.10 -45.27 11.89
CA GLY A 44 -9.79 -46.63 12.35
C GLY A 44 -9.31 -47.58 11.24
N HIS A 45 -8.30 -48.41 11.55
CA HIS A 45 -7.70 -49.43 10.66
C HIS A 45 -8.44 -50.78 10.67
N SER A 46 -9.67 -50.86 11.17
CA SER A 46 -10.42 -52.11 11.28
C SER A 46 -11.86 -51.94 10.82
N ALA A 47 -12.43 -53.00 10.26
CA ALA A 47 -13.69 -53.08 9.50
C ALA A 47 -14.99 -52.73 10.27
N ASN A 48 -14.88 -52.12 11.46
CA ASN A 48 -15.98 -51.51 12.23
C ASN A 48 -15.65 -50.03 12.56
N SER A 49 -15.20 -49.27 11.57
CA SER A 49 -14.87 -47.85 11.74
C SER A 49 -16.13 -46.97 11.68
N ASN A 50 -16.44 -46.29 12.78
CA ASN A 50 -17.46 -45.26 12.81
C ASN A 50 -17.05 -44.11 11.88
N ALA A 51 -17.71 -43.96 10.75
CA ALA A 51 -17.57 -42.79 9.90
C ALA A 51 -18.08 -41.55 10.64
N ARG A 52 -17.25 -40.51 10.76
CA ARG A 52 -17.67 -39.20 11.25
C ARG A 52 -17.60 -38.19 10.12
N TYR A 53 -18.65 -37.39 9.98
CA TYR A 53 -18.64 -36.21 9.11
C TYR A 53 -17.96 -35.07 9.87
N ILE A 54 -16.98 -34.44 9.24
CA ILE A 54 -16.43 -33.18 9.73
C ILE A 54 -17.12 -32.08 8.91
N GLU A 55 -17.67 -31.07 9.61
CA GLU A 55 -18.18 -29.88 8.95
C GLU A 55 -17.02 -29.13 8.29
N ASP A 56 -17.17 -28.83 7.00
CA ASP A 56 -16.22 -28.08 6.21
C ASP A 56 -16.98 -27.00 5.43
N TYR A 57 -16.29 -25.94 5.01
CA TYR A 57 -16.93 -24.75 4.43
C TYR A 57 -16.15 -24.26 3.22
N ASN A 58 -16.86 -23.93 2.14
CA ASN A 58 -16.24 -23.30 0.97
C ASN A 58 -16.43 -21.77 1.02
N LEU A 59 -15.57 -21.11 1.78
CA LEU A 59 -15.73 -19.71 2.14
C LEU A 59 -15.44 -18.75 0.99
N THR A 60 -16.31 -17.75 0.82
CA THR A 60 -16.02 -16.59 -0.04
C THR A 60 -14.98 -15.66 0.58
N LYS A 61 -14.37 -14.79 -0.22
CA LYS A 61 -13.43 -13.76 0.29
C LYS A 61 -14.06 -12.89 1.36
N TYR A 62 -15.33 -12.52 1.19
CA TYR A 62 -16.10 -11.74 2.16
C TYR A 62 -16.28 -12.51 3.49
N ALA A 63 -16.62 -13.79 3.44
CA ALA A 63 -16.70 -14.63 4.63
C ALA A 63 -15.35 -14.74 5.36
N CYS A 64 -14.25 -14.90 4.62
CA CYS A 64 -12.90 -14.90 5.19
C CYS A 64 -12.57 -13.59 5.92
N TYR A 65 -12.99 -12.45 5.37
CA TYR A 65 -12.81 -11.14 6.02
C TYR A 65 -13.62 -11.03 7.31
N LEU A 66 -14.89 -11.45 7.31
CA LEU A 66 -15.73 -11.45 8.52
C LEU A 66 -15.19 -12.40 9.59
N ILE A 67 -14.71 -13.60 9.22
CA ILE A 67 -14.05 -14.53 10.15
C ILE A 67 -12.83 -13.87 10.80
N THR A 68 -12.05 -13.16 10.00
CA THR A 68 -10.84 -12.49 10.48
C THR A 68 -11.18 -11.32 11.43
N GLN A 69 -12.19 -10.51 11.08
CA GLN A 69 -12.64 -9.39 11.92
C GLN A 69 -13.22 -9.87 13.25
N ASN A 70 -13.93 -10.99 13.27
CA ASN A 70 -14.52 -11.60 14.48
C ASN A 70 -13.56 -12.54 15.24
N GLY A 71 -12.32 -12.68 14.76
CA GLY A 71 -11.32 -13.57 15.36
C GLY A 71 -10.79 -13.05 16.71
N ASP A 72 -10.19 -13.96 17.47
CA ASP A 72 -9.52 -13.65 18.74
C ASP A 72 -8.27 -12.76 18.54
N PRO A 73 -8.24 -11.54 19.10
CA PRO A 73 -7.11 -10.62 18.96
C PRO A 73 -5.82 -11.09 19.67
N HIS A 74 -5.89 -12.06 20.59
CA HIS A 74 -4.68 -12.66 21.18
C HIS A 74 -3.88 -13.51 20.17
N ASN A 75 -4.49 -13.85 19.04
CA ASN A 75 -3.82 -14.55 17.96
C ASN A 75 -3.06 -13.54 17.06
N PRO A 76 -1.72 -13.62 16.97
CA PRO A 76 -0.93 -12.64 16.22
C PRO A 76 -1.33 -12.53 14.74
N THR A 77 -1.75 -13.62 14.11
CA THR A 77 -2.19 -13.60 12.70
C THR A 77 -3.49 -12.83 12.54
N ILE A 78 -4.43 -12.99 13.47
CA ILE A 78 -5.69 -12.24 13.50
C ILE A 78 -5.42 -10.76 13.80
N ALA A 79 -4.58 -10.46 14.80
CA ALA A 79 -4.23 -9.09 15.15
C ALA A 79 -3.57 -8.35 13.98
N GLN A 80 -2.65 -8.99 13.25
CA GLN A 80 -2.04 -8.43 12.04
C GLN A 80 -3.07 -8.16 10.94
N ALA A 81 -4.01 -9.08 10.74
CA ALA A 81 -5.03 -8.90 9.72
C ALA A 81 -6.09 -7.83 10.11
N GLN A 82 -6.43 -7.71 11.40
CA GLN A 82 -7.24 -6.61 11.93
C GLN A 82 -6.53 -5.26 11.75
N THR A 83 -5.21 -5.22 12.00
CA THR A 83 -4.37 -4.05 11.72
C THR A 83 -4.41 -3.69 10.25
N TYR A 84 -4.32 -4.68 9.36
CA TYR A 84 -4.48 -4.46 7.93
C TYR A 84 -5.84 -3.83 7.59
N PHE A 85 -6.96 -4.32 8.14
CA PHE A 85 -8.27 -3.74 7.88
C PHE A 85 -8.40 -2.30 8.41
N ALA A 86 -7.89 -2.00 9.59
CA ALA A 86 -7.88 -0.64 10.13
C ALA A 86 -7.13 0.31 9.19
N ILE A 87 -5.93 -0.10 8.73
CA ILE A 87 -5.13 0.67 7.77
C ILE A 87 -5.84 0.83 6.44
N GLN A 88 -6.44 -0.23 5.87
CA GLN A 88 -7.10 -0.12 4.57
C GLN A 88 -8.38 0.71 4.62
N THR A 89 -9.18 0.57 5.67
CA THR A 89 -10.42 1.35 5.85
C THR A 89 -10.07 2.83 5.94
N HIS A 90 -9.09 3.17 6.79
CA HIS A 90 -8.58 4.52 6.89
C HIS A 90 -8.07 5.02 5.53
N ARG A 91 -7.25 4.24 4.80
CA ARG A 91 -6.79 4.63 3.45
C ARG A 91 -7.93 4.93 2.47
N GLN A 92 -9.06 4.21 2.57
CA GLN A 92 -10.22 4.40 1.70
C GLN A 92 -11.02 5.64 2.09
N GLU A 93 -11.37 5.81 3.37
CA GLU A 93 -12.04 7.01 3.91
C GLU A 93 -11.31 8.29 3.50
N VAL A 94 -9.99 8.18 3.48
CA VAL A 94 -9.04 9.22 3.12
C VAL A 94 -9.03 9.49 1.62
N SER A 95 -9.05 8.45 0.79
CA SER A 95 -9.19 8.59 -0.65
C SER A 95 -10.50 9.28 -1.03
N ASP A 96 -11.56 9.02 -0.25
CA ASP A 96 -12.88 9.59 -0.45
C ASP A 96 -12.98 11.01 0.16
N SER A 97 -12.03 11.40 1.00
CA SER A 97 -11.93 12.74 1.58
C SER A 97 -11.22 13.74 0.65
N ASN A 98 -11.69 14.99 0.62
CA ASN A 98 -10.98 16.12 -0.02
C ASN A 98 -9.74 16.58 0.79
N ASN A 99 -9.15 15.71 1.62
CA ASN A 99 -8.02 16.02 2.48
C ASN A 99 -6.72 16.09 1.66
N VAL A 100 -6.26 17.31 1.41
CA VAL A 100 -5.05 17.61 0.63
C VAL A 100 -3.79 16.96 1.20
N GLU A 101 -3.63 16.99 2.52
CA GLU A 101 -2.47 16.40 3.20
C GLU A 101 -2.38 14.89 2.96
N MET A 102 -3.54 14.27 2.79
CA MET A 102 -3.61 12.84 2.64
C MET A 102 -3.54 12.37 1.21
N GLN A 103 -4.07 13.16 0.28
CA GLN A 103 -3.72 13.03 -1.13
C GLN A 103 -2.21 13.11 -1.31
N ARG A 104 -1.53 14.04 -0.61
CA ARG A 104 -0.07 14.14 -0.64
C ARG A 104 0.61 12.85 -0.15
N ILE A 105 0.16 12.25 0.95
CA ILE A 105 0.66 10.94 1.42
C ILE A 105 0.47 9.86 0.36
N GLN A 106 -0.70 9.80 -0.27
CA GLN A 106 -0.97 8.82 -1.33
C GLN A 106 -0.04 9.00 -2.54
N TYR A 107 0.18 10.24 -3.00
CA TYR A 107 1.12 10.51 -4.09
C TYR A 107 2.56 10.16 -3.71
N TYR A 108 2.96 10.42 -2.48
CA TYR A 108 4.27 10.04 -1.95
C TYR A 108 4.48 8.52 -1.97
N ASP A 109 3.53 7.76 -1.42
CA ASP A 109 3.62 6.31 -1.37
C ASP A 109 3.57 5.69 -2.79
N ARG A 110 2.75 6.24 -3.69
CA ARG A 110 2.73 5.83 -5.12
C ARG A 110 4.08 6.07 -5.80
N LEU A 111 4.67 7.25 -5.62
CA LEU A 111 5.97 7.58 -6.20
C LEU A 111 7.06 6.61 -5.70
N LYS A 112 7.06 6.30 -4.40
CA LYS A 112 8.00 5.33 -3.83
C LYS A 112 7.90 3.96 -4.50
N ILE A 113 6.68 3.47 -4.74
CA ILE A 113 6.43 2.20 -5.43
C ILE A 113 6.90 2.27 -6.89
N SER A 114 6.50 3.31 -7.63
CA SER A 114 6.86 3.48 -9.04
C SER A 114 8.38 3.58 -9.24
N ARG A 115 9.10 4.26 -8.33
CA ARG A 115 10.57 4.35 -8.39
C ARG A 115 11.23 2.98 -8.22
N GLN A 116 10.71 2.14 -7.32
CA GLN A 116 11.18 0.78 -7.15
C GLN A 116 10.93 -0.07 -8.41
N GLN A 117 9.78 0.10 -9.06
CA GLN A 117 9.44 -0.59 -10.31
C GLN A 117 10.35 -0.15 -11.47
N LEU A 118 10.52 1.16 -11.66
CA LEU A 118 11.46 1.71 -12.65
C LEU A 118 12.88 1.19 -12.41
N ASN A 119 13.38 1.18 -11.18
CA ASN A 119 14.72 0.69 -10.88
C ASN A 119 14.88 -0.80 -11.25
N LYS A 120 13.89 -1.65 -10.95
CA LYS A 120 13.90 -3.07 -11.35
C LYS A 120 13.89 -3.23 -12.87
N THR A 121 13.09 -2.44 -13.57
CA THR A 121 13.00 -2.46 -15.03
C THR A 121 14.32 -1.96 -15.66
N ALA A 122 14.91 -0.91 -15.11
CA ALA A 122 16.18 -0.34 -15.53
C ALA A 122 17.36 -1.30 -15.30
N GLU A 123 17.40 -1.97 -14.15
CA GLU A 123 18.40 -3.00 -13.81
C GLU A 123 18.38 -4.15 -14.81
N LYS A 124 17.18 -4.69 -15.11
CA LYS A 124 17.01 -5.70 -16.19
C LYS A 124 17.47 -5.18 -17.56
N GLY A 125 17.33 -3.89 -17.79
CA GLY A 125 17.81 -3.19 -18.97
C GLY A 125 19.31 -2.92 -18.98
N GLY A 126 20.07 -3.26 -17.94
CA GLY A 126 21.53 -3.06 -17.87
C GLY A 126 21.98 -1.73 -17.27
N VAL A 127 21.16 -1.09 -16.43
CA VAL A 127 21.57 0.07 -15.62
C VAL A 127 22.24 -0.42 -14.34
N THR A 128 23.44 0.09 -14.04
CA THR A 128 24.20 -0.26 -12.83
C THR A 128 24.27 0.87 -11.80
N ASN A 129 23.89 2.09 -12.19
CA ASN A 129 23.81 3.25 -11.29
C ASN A 129 22.38 3.83 -11.22
N PRO A 130 21.53 3.30 -10.32
CA PRO A 130 20.16 3.78 -10.14
C PRO A 130 20.09 5.23 -9.65
N ASP A 131 21.02 5.67 -8.81
CA ASP A 131 20.99 7.03 -8.25
C ASP A 131 21.23 8.09 -9.33
N HIS A 132 22.11 7.79 -10.27
CA HIS A 132 22.31 8.65 -11.44
C HIS A 132 21.07 8.69 -12.34
N LEU A 133 20.41 7.54 -12.56
CA LEU A 133 19.13 7.50 -13.27
C LEU A 133 18.10 8.41 -12.57
N GLN A 134 17.90 8.25 -11.26
CA GLN A 134 16.94 9.05 -10.49
C GLN A 134 17.26 10.55 -10.53
N SER A 135 18.54 10.92 -10.51
CA SER A 135 18.98 12.30 -10.64
C SER A 135 18.62 12.93 -11.98
N LEU A 136 18.60 12.16 -13.07
CA LEU A 136 18.23 12.65 -14.40
C LEU A 136 16.73 12.96 -14.52
N GLY A 137 15.87 12.26 -13.78
CA GLY A 137 14.45 12.59 -13.68
C GLY A 137 14.25 13.97 -13.05
N ILE A 138 15.00 14.25 -11.97
CA ILE A 138 15.03 15.55 -11.30
C ILE A 138 15.53 16.63 -12.26
N ILE A 139 16.68 16.42 -12.91
CA ILE A 139 17.24 17.38 -13.87
C ILE A 139 16.24 17.68 -15.00
N GLY A 140 15.56 16.65 -15.51
CA GLY A 140 14.58 16.82 -16.58
C GLY A 140 13.38 17.66 -16.15
N LEU A 141 12.81 17.41 -14.97
CA LEU A 141 11.62 18.11 -14.50
C LEU A 141 11.93 19.53 -13.99
N TYR A 142 12.98 19.67 -13.20
CA TYR A 142 13.30 20.90 -12.46
C TYR A 142 14.28 21.81 -13.22
N GLY A 143 15.02 21.28 -14.20
CA GLY A 143 16.07 22.02 -14.88
C GLY A 143 17.32 22.28 -14.02
N GLN A 144 17.40 21.65 -12.85
CA GLN A 144 18.47 21.81 -11.86
C GLN A 144 18.97 20.43 -11.41
N SER A 145 20.25 20.32 -11.06
CA SER A 145 20.78 19.14 -10.38
C SER A 145 20.14 18.97 -9.00
N PRO A 146 20.13 17.75 -8.42
CA PRO A 146 19.63 17.54 -7.06
C PRO A 146 20.32 18.43 -6.01
N VAL A 147 21.60 18.76 -6.20
CA VAL A 147 22.37 19.63 -5.30
C VAL A 147 21.86 21.08 -5.38
N GLU A 148 21.70 21.62 -6.58
CA GLU A 148 21.18 22.98 -6.80
C GLU A 148 19.72 23.10 -6.32
N LEU A 149 18.92 22.07 -6.54
CA LEU A 149 17.52 22.04 -6.13
C LEU A 149 17.38 22.06 -4.60
N LYS A 150 18.27 21.37 -3.87
CA LYS A 150 18.31 21.44 -2.40
C LYS A 150 18.55 22.86 -1.89
N VAL A 151 19.41 23.62 -2.57
CA VAL A 151 19.67 25.04 -2.23
C VAL A 151 18.46 25.89 -2.58
N THR A 152 17.93 25.75 -3.80
CA THR A 152 16.80 26.56 -4.32
C THR A 152 15.54 26.38 -3.45
N LYS A 153 15.25 25.15 -3.01
CA LYS A 153 14.08 24.82 -2.18
C LYS A 153 14.36 24.85 -0.66
N ASN A 154 15.56 25.25 -0.24
CA ASN A 154 15.98 25.29 1.17
C ASN A 154 15.70 23.99 1.94
N LEU A 155 16.10 22.84 1.39
CA LEU A 155 15.77 21.51 1.92
C LEU A 155 16.67 21.05 3.07
N GLY A 156 17.83 21.69 3.26
CA GLY A 156 18.84 21.21 4.20
C GLY A 156 19.27 19.78 3.90
N GLN A 157 19.13 18.88 4.88
CA GLN A 157 19.48 17.47 4.73
C GLN A 157 18.35 16.60 4.16
N ASP A 158 17.13 17.11 4.12
CA ASP A 158 15.96 16.32 3.78
C ASP A 158 15.98 15.87 2.31
N ASP A 159 15.29 14.77 2.02
CA ASP A 159 15.03 14.34 0.65
C ASP A 159 13.98 15.27 0.01
N LEU A 160 14.11 15.49 -1.30
CA LEU A 160 13.17 16.29 -2.07
C LEU A 160 11.73 15.83 -1.86
N TYR A 161 11.49 14.52 -1.97
CA TYR A 161 10.15 13.94 -1.99
C TYR A 161 9.43 14.12 -0.64
N ASP A 162 10.17 14.26 0.45
CA ASP A 162 9.61 14.46 1.80
C ASP A 162 9.07 15.89 2.00
N ARG A 163 9.45 16.82 1.13
CA ARG A 163 9.27 18.26 1.30
C ARG A 163 8.52 18.95 0.15
N ILE A 164 8.06 18.19 -0.83
CA ILE A 164 7.24 18.69 -1.96
C ILE A 164 5.77 18.30 -1.82
N ASP A 165 4.89 19.07 -2.46
CA ASP A 165 3.43 18.85 -2.41
C ASP A 165 2.93 17.90 -3.53
N ARG A 166 1.64 17.56 -3.50
CA ARG A 166 0.96 16.63 -4.41
C ARG A 166 1.22 16.88 -5.90
N VAL A 167 1.35 18.14 -6.32
CA VAL A 167 1.55 18.50 -7.74
C VAL A 167 2.91 18.02 -8.23
N GLU A 168 3.96 18.29 -7.45
CA GLU A 168 5.31 17.84 -7.77
C GLU A 168 5.44 16.32 -7.64
N LEU A 169 4.83 15.72 -6.61
CA LEU A 169 4.82 14.26 -6.44
C LEU A 169 4.14 13.57 -7.63
N ALA A 170 3.02 14.11 -8.10
CA ALA A 170 2.30 13.61 -9.27
C ALA A 170 3.16 13.71 -10.55
N ALA A 171 3.83 14.84 -10.77
CA ALA A 171 4.71 15.03 -11.92
C ALA A 171 5.90 14.06 -11.90
N ASN A 172 6.57 13.89 -10.75
CA ASN A 172 7.66 12.93 -10.61
C ASN A 172 7.18 11.48 -10.81
N ASN A 173 5.99 11.14 -10.31
CA ASN A 173 5.41 9.82 -10.51
C ASN A 173 5.05 9.58 -11.98
N PHE A 174 4.52 10.59 -12.67
CA PHE A 174 4.25 10.52 -14.10
C PHE A 174 5.53 10.28 -14.91
N ILE A 175 6.60 11.03 -14.65
CA ILE A 175 7.88 10.82 -15.32
C ILE A 175 8.42 9.41 -15.10
N THR A 176 8.34 8.93 -13.86
CA THR A 176 8.81 7.60 -13.45
C THR A 176 8.06 6.50 -14.20
N THR A 177 6.73 6.49 -14.10
CA THR A 177 5.86 5.48 -14.72
C THR A 177 5.90 5.55 -16.25
N GLN A 178 5.96 6.75 -16.82
CA GLN A 178 6.04 6.92 -18.27
C GLN A 178 7.40 6.47 -18.83
N THR A 179 8.49 6.67 -18.08
CA THR A 179 9.81 6.15 -18.45
C THR A 179 9.80 4.63 -18.43
N GLU A 180 9.27 4.01 -17.38
CA GLU A 180 9.16 2.56 -17.27
C GLU A 180 8.35 1.96 -18.43
N GLU A 181 7.21 2.57 -18.77
CA GLU A 181 6.37 2.17 -19.91
C GLU A 181 7.17 2.23 -21.21
N ILE A 182 7.87 3.35 -21.48
CA ILE A 182 8.61 3.53 -22.74
C ILE A 182 9.74 2.53 -22.84
N VAL A 183 10.50 2.33 -21.76
CA VAL A 183 11.62 1.39 -21.70
C VAL A 183 11.13 -0.03 -21.95
N THR A 184 10.03 -0.43 -21.30
CA THR A 184 9.44 -1.76 -21.44
C THR A 184 8.89 -1.96 -22.85
N ARG A 185 8.02 -1.06 -23.33
CA ARG A 185 7.33 -1.19 -24.62
C ARG A 185 8.29 -1.18 -25.80
N LYS A 186 9.36 -0.38 -25.73
CA LYS A 186 10.35 -0.28 -26.82
C LYS A 186 11.55 -1.21 -26.64
N GLY A 187 11.61 -1.99 -25.56
CA GLY A 187 12.75 -2.87 -25.26
C GLY A 187 14.07 -2.11 -25.16
N ILE A 188 14.07 -0.93 -24.54
CA ILE A 188 15.28 -0.10 -24.43
C ILE A 188 16.24 -0.75 -23.43
N THR A 189 17.46 -1.03 -23.86
CA THR A 189 18.53 -1.57 -23.02
C THR A 189 19.77 -0.67 -23.02
N GLY A 190 20.65 -0.84 -22.05
CA GLY A 190 21.87 -0.07 -21.86
C GLY A 190 21.64 1.23 -21.09
N GLN A 191 22.51 1.49 -20.11
CA GLN A 191 22.41 2.61 -19.19
C GLN A 191 22.21 3.97 -19.87
N GLY A 192 23.01 4.29 -20.90
CA GLY A 192 22.92 5.57 -21.59
C GLY A 192 21.55 5.85 -22.21
N ARG A 193 20.94 4.84 -22.85
CA ARG A 193 19.64 4.99 -23.53
C ARG A 193 18.48 5.11 -22.55
N ILE A 194 18.52 4.37 -21.44
CA ILE A 194 17.50 4.46 -20.37
C ILE A 194 17.61 5.81 -19.65
N ASN A 195 18.83 6.26 -19.34
CA ASN A 195 19.12 7.56 -18.77
C ASN A 195 18.60 8.71 -19.64
N GLU A 196 18.90 8.67 -20.94
CA GLU A 196 18.43 9.65 -21.91
C GLU A 196 16.89 9.65 -22.01
N THR A 197 16.27 8.46 -21.98
CA THR A 197 14.80 8.34 -21.98
C THR A 197 14.20 9.03 -20.76
N HIS A 198 14.72 8.77 -19.57
CA HIS A 198 14.21 9.35 -18.33
C HIS A 198 14.36 10.88 -18.29
N LEU A 199 15.53 11.38 -18.71
CA LEU A 199 15.79 12.81 -18.85
C LEU A 199 14.78 13.48 -19.81
N LYS A 200 14.58 12.91 -21.00
CA LYS A 200 13.67 13.45 -22.03
C LYS A 200 12.22 13.46 -21.56
N VAL A 201 11.77 12.43 -20.85
CA VAL A 201 10.42 12.39 -20.27
C VAL A 201 10.25 13.51 -19.25
N GLY A 202 11.25 13.74 -18.39
CA GLY A 202 11.27 14.87 -17.46
C GLY A 202 11.17 16.22 -18.17
N GLN A 203 12.02 16.46 -19.17
CA GLN A 203 12.03 17.71 -19.94
C GLN A 203 10.70 17.97 -20.66
N LYS A 204 10.10 16.91 -21.24
CA LYS A 204 8.81 17.04 -21.91
C LYS A 204 7.68 17.34 -20.93
N THR A 205 7.69 16.69 -19.77
CA THR A 205 6.74 16.98 -18.69
C THR A 205 6.85 18.43 -18.23
N ARG A 206 8.07 18.91 -17.98
CA ARG A 206 8.35 20.32 -17.65
C ARG A 206 7.80 21.26 -18.71
N LYS A 207 8.12 21.01 -19.98
CA LYS A 207 7.65 21.82 -21.11
C LYS A 207 6.11 21.90 -21.13
N THR A 208 5.42 20.78 -20.98
CA THR A 208 3.96 20.75 -20.93
C THR A 208 3.39 21.54 -19.74
N ILE A 209 4.00 21.46 -18.55
CA ILE A 209 3.58 22.27 -17.40
C ILE A 209 3.65 23.77 -17.75
N LEU A 210 4.75 24.20 -18.36
CA LEU A 210 4.93 25.61 -18.76
C LEU A 210 3.97 26.05 -19.87
N GLU A 211 3.76 25.22 -20.89
CA GLU A 211 2.83 25.50 -22.00
C GLU A 211 1.38 25.64 -21.53
N LEU A 212 1.00 24.93 -20.48
CA LEU A 212 -0.32 25.05 -19.84
C LEU A 212 -0.43 26.28 -18.91
N GLY A 213 0.61 27.10 -18.79
CA GLY A 213 0.65 28.24 -17.87
C GLY A 213 0.87 27.83 -16.41
N GLY A 214 1.34 26.60 -16.16
CA GLY A 214 1.65 26.11 -14.81
C GLY A 214 2.93 26.72 -14.25
N THR A 215 3.01 26.77 -12.91
CA THR A 215 4.21 27.21 -12.19
C THR A 215 5.37 26.23 -12.44
N PRO A 216 6.58 26.73 -12.76
CA PRO A 216 7.77 25.88 -12.84
C PRO A 216 7.99 25.08 -11.53
N PRO A 217 8.25 23.75 -11.60
CA PRO A 217 8.33 22.91 -10.40
C PRO A 217 9.31 23.38 -9.32
N GLU A 218 10.44 23.95 -9.71
CA GLU A 218 11.46 24.51 -8.82
C GLU A 218 10.99 25.73 -8.05
N LEU A 219 9.96 26.43 -8.54
CA LEU A 219 9.34 27.60 -7.89
C LEU A 219 8.13 27.24 -7.03
N LEU A 220 7.67 25.98 -7.05
CA LEU A 220 6.63 25.52 -6.14
C LEU A 220 7.14 25.49 -4.68
N PRO A 221 6.29 25.82 -3.70
CA PRO A 221 6.71 25.98 -2.32
C PRO A 221 7.14 24.66 -1.69
N THR A 222 8.18 24.73 -0.86
CA THR A 222 8.55 23.65 0.06
C THR A 222 7.53 23.57 1.19
N VAL A 223 7.08 22.36 1.50
CA VAL A 223 6.05 22.10 2.52
C VAL A 223 6.63 21.34 3.72
N GLU A 224 5.80 21.15 4.77
CA GLU A 224 6.19 20.39 5.95
C GLU A 224 6.64 18.96 5.58
N HIS A 225 7.57 18.40 6.35
CA HIS A 225 8.04 17.02 6.17
C HIS A 225 6.88 16.01 6.18
N ILE A 226 6.88 15.07 5.23
CA ILE A 226 5.79 14.09 5.06
C ILE A 226 5.52 13.25 6.31
N ASP A 227 6.55 12.93 7.09
CA ASP A 227 6.39 12.14 8.33
C ASP A 227 5.59 12.88 9.40
N LYS A 228 5.74 14.21 9.51
CA LYS A 228 4.92 15.01 10.43
C LYS A 228 3.45 14.99 10.00
N VAL A 229 3.22 15.08 8.68
CA VAL A 229 1.88 14.94 8.11
C VAL A 229 1.31 13.54 8.43
N LYS A 230 2.07 12.48 8.20
CA LYS A 230 1.67 11.09 8.54
C LYS A 230 1.33 10.94 10.02
N GLN A 231 2.14 11.50 10.93
CA GLN A 231 1.88 11.47 12.36
C GLN A 231 0.56 12.17 12.73
N ARG A 232 0.27 13.35 12.13
CA ARG A 232 -0.99 14.06 12.38
C ARG A 232 -2.21 13.27 11.93
N GLN A 233 -2.08 12.47 10.88
CA GLN A 233 -3.19 11.67 10.34
C GLN A 233 -3.44 10.34 11.08
N ILE A 234 -2.45 9.80 11.81
CA ILE A 234 -2.60 8.56 12.60
C ILE A 234 -3.35 8.82 13.93
N GLY A 235 -3.52 10.10 14.31
CA GLY A 235 -4.07 10.49 15.61
C GLY A 235 -3.08 10.26 16.76
N PRO A 236 -3.30 10.87 17.94
CA PRO A 236 -2.48 10.55 19.11
C PRO A 236 -2.67 9.07 19.49
N PRO A 237 -1.63 8.39 20.01
CA PRO A 237 -1.82 7.07 20.62
C PRO A 237 -2.92 7.18 21.69
N PRO A 238 -3.78 6.16 21.85
CA PRO A 238 -4.79 6.19 22.89
C PRO A 238 -4.12 6.49 24.22
N VAL A 239 -4.60 7.52 24.92
CA VAL A 239 -4.21 7.80 26.30
C VAL A 239 -4.68 6.60 27.10
N VAL A 240 -3.76 5.69 27.39
CA VAL A 240 -3.99 4.62 28.37
C VAL A 240 -4.02 5.33 29.72
N ASN A 241 -5.20 5.81 30.13
CA ASN A 241 -5.44 6.10 31.53
C ASN A 241 -5.20 4.78 32.26
N GLN A 242 -4.08 4.72 32.98
CA GLN A 242 -3.82 3.66 33.95
C GLN A 242 -5.04 3.63 34.84
N LEU A 243 -5.82 2.55 34.74
CA LEU A 243 -6.90 2.27 35.68
C LEU A 243 -6.26 2.26 37.06
N GLU A 244 -6.52 3.29 37.85
CA GLU A 244 -6.31 3.28 39.28
C GLU A 244 -7.00 2.01 39.80
N ASN A 245 -6.21 1.08 40.31
CA ASN A 245 -6.72 -0.08 41.05
C ASN A 245 -7.47 0.47 42.26
N PRO A 246 -8.78 0.24 42.41
CA PRO A 246 -9.39 0.35 43.72
C PRO A 246 -9.01 -0.91 44.53
N GLU A 247 -8.61 -0.65 45.77
CA GLU A 247 -8.26 -1.63 46.81
C GLU A 247 -9.34 -2.70 47.05
#